data_AF-A0AAV5CZD0-F1
#
_entry.id   AF-A0AAV5CZD0-F1
#
_cell.length_a   1.000
_cell.length_b   1.000
_cell.length_c   1.000
_cell.angle_alpha   90.00
_cell.angle_beta   90.00
_cell.angle_gamma   90.00
#
_symmetry.space_group_name_H-M   'P 1'
#
loop_
_entity.id
_entity.type
_entity.pdbx_description
1 polymer ?
#
loop_
_entity_poly.entity_id
_entity_poly.type
_entity_poly.pdbx_seq_one_letter_code
_entity_poly.pdbx_strand_id
1 'polypeptide(L)'
;MDALGGKEAIEEPDVASLPYLQSVVKEALRLHPVGPIMLPHQAVEDNLEIGGYAVPKGSTVIFNDWAIMRDPSVSERPDEFVPERWFLNGAAEIDFRGKDFEFIPFGSGRDVSWHADGGARRAMHAGIAAACV
;
A
#
# COMPACT_ATOMS: atom_id res chain seq x y z
N MET A 1 -20.07 -22.12 -2.76
CA MET A 1 -21.33 -21.42 -3.06
C MET A 1 -20.96 -20.01 -3.43
N ASP A 2 -21.34 -19.60 -4.62
CA ASP A 2 -20.64 -18.61 -5.44
C ASP A 2 -20.51 -17.26 -4.74
N ALA A 3 -19.27 -16.85 -4.42
CA ALA A 3 -18.97 -15.54 -3.82
C ALA A 3 -19.47 -14.37 -4.68
N LEU A 4 -19.73 -14.64 -5.96
CA LEU A 4 -20.26 -13.72 -6.96
C LEU A 4 -21.76 -13.90 -7.23
N GLY A 5 -22.45 -14.78 -6.51
CA GLY A 5 -23.89 -15.00 -6.65
C GLY A 5 -24.33 -15.42 -8.07
N GLY A 6 -23.45 -16.03 -8.86
CA GLY A 6 -23.72 -16.42 -10.24
C GLY A 6 -23.63 -15.30 -11.28
N LYS A 7 -23.04 -14.14 -10.94
CA LYS A 7 -22.75 -13.07 -11.92
C LYS A 7 -21.69 -13.51 -12.93
N GLU A 8 -21.91 -13.23 -14.22
CA GLU A 8 -20.93 -13.44 -15.30
C GLU A 8 -19.80 -12.39 -15.30
N ALA A 9 -20.01 -11.22 -14.69
CA ALA A 9 -19.03 -10.14 -14.62
C ALA A 9 -19.00 -9.51 -13.22
N ILE A 10 -17.80 -9.09 -12.79
CA ILE A 10 -17.57 -8.40 -11.52
C ILE A 10 -17.71 -6.90 -11.75
N GLU A 11 -18.56 -6.24 -10.96
CA GLU A 11 -18.68 -4.79 -10.96
C GLU A 11 -17.91 -4.17 -9.78
N GLU A 12 -17.60 -2.87 -9.86
CA GLU A 12 -16.84 -2.15 -8.81
C GLU A 12 -17.38 -2.37 -7.38
N PRO A 13 -18.70 -2.35 -7.12
CA PRO A 13 -19.23 -2.57 -5.77
C PRO A 13 -19.00 -3.99 -5.26
N ASP A 14 -18.90 -4.98 -6.15
CA ASP A 14 -18.68 -6.38 -5.80
C ASP A 14 -17.24 -6.59 -5.30
N VAL A 15 -16.29 -5.76 -5.71
CA VAL A 15 -14.88 -5.90 -5.27
C VAL A 15 -14.74 -5.69 -3.75
N ALA A 16 -15.63 -4.91 -3.14
CA ALA A 16 -15.65 -4.71 -1.69
C ALA A 16 -16.10 -5.98 -0.92
N SER A 17 -16.88 -6.88 -1.55
CA SER A 17 -17.34 -8.13 -0.94
C SER A 17 -16.39 -9.31 -1.17
N LEU A 18 -15.26 -9.09 -1.85
CA LEU A 18 -14.25 -10.11 -2.16
C LEU A 18 -12.98 -9.91 -1.31
N PRO A 19 -12.95 -10.37 -0.05
CA PRO A 19 -11.84 -10.10 0.86
C PRO A 19 -10.51 -10.69 0.38
N TYR A 20 -10.54 -11.86 -0.27
CA TYR A 20 -9.33 -12.47 -0.82
C TYR A 20 -8.73 -11.68 -2.00
N LEU A 21 -9.58 -11.09 -2.84
CA LEU A 21 -9.12 -10.20 -3.90
C LEU A 21 -8.47 -8.93 -3.32
N GLN A 22 -9.04 -8.37 -2.25
CA GLN A 22 -8.43 -7.24 -1.54
C GLN A 22 -7.04 -7.61 -1.01
N SER A 23 -6.88 -8.80 -0.40
CA SER A 23 -5.60 -9.29 0.10
C SER A 23 -4.57 -9.50 -1.01
N VAL A 24 -4.98 -10.04 -2.16
CA VAL A 24 -4.12 -10.19 -3.35
C VAL A 24 -3.61 -8.83 -3.85
N VAL A 25 -4.50 -7.82 -3.94
CA VAL A 25 -4.11 -6.46 -4.36
C VAL A 25 -3.15 -5.82 -3.36
N LYS A 26 -3.42 -5.95 -2.05
CA LYS A 26 -2.51 -5.46 -1.00
C LYS A 26 -1.13 -6.10 -1.12
N GLU A 27 -1.07 -7.42 -1.27
CA GLU A 27 0.21 -8.13 -1.36
C GLU A 27 0.97 -7.83 -2.65
N ALA A 28 0.27 -7.65 -3.76
CA ALA A 28 0.87 -7.23 -5.02
C ALA A 28 1.53 -5.85 -4.88
N LEU A 29 0.84 -4.89 -4.26
CA LEU A 29 1.35 -3.54 -4.03
C LEU A 29 2.47 -3.49 -2.99
N ARG A 30 2.48 -4.39 -2.01
CA ARG A 30 3.59 -4.53 -1.04
C ARG A 30 4.89 -4.94 -1.75
N LEU A 31 4.82 -5.95 -2.63
CA LEU A 31 5.98 -6.43 -3.38
C LEU A 31 6.38 -5.49 -4.52
N HIS A 32 5.41 -4.89 -5.19
CA HIS A 32 5.59 -4.06 -6.38
C HIS A 32 4.81 -2.75 -6.23
N PRO A 33 5.29 -1.83 -5.36
CA PRO A 33 4.67 -0.53 -5.21
C PRO A 33 4.74 0.26 -6.52
N VAL A 34 3.70 1.07 -6.76
CA VAL A 34 3.61 1.91 -7.97
C VAL A 34 4.76 2.92 -8.03
N GLY A 35 5.22 3.38 -6.86
CA GLY A 35 6.45 4.16 -6.70
C GLY A 35 7.34 3.51 -5.65
N PRO A 36 8.41 2.77 -6.03
CA PRO A 36 9.32 2.16 -5.05
C PRO A 36 10.12 3.19 -4.25
N ILE A 37 10.27 4.39 -4.81
CA ILE A 37 10.93 5.54 -4.20
C ILE A 37 9.93 6.70 -4.23
N MET A 38 9.68 7.28 -3.06
CA MET A 38 8.73 8.39 -2.94
C MET A 38 9.29 9.70 -3.45
N LEU A 39 8.38 10.66 -3.66
CA LEU A 39 8.75 11.99 -4.07
C LEU A 39 9.73 12.63 -3.08
N PRO A 40 10.72 13.38 -3.55
CA PRO A 40 11.65 14.05 -2.65
C PRO A 40 10.94 15.09 -1.77
N HIS A 41 11.16 14.99 -0.46
CA HIS A 41 10.74 15.99 0.52
C HIS A 41 11.91 16.87 0.90
N GLN A 42 11.64 18.11 1.34
CA GLN A 42 12.67 19.01 1.83
C GLN A 42 12.52 19.22 3.34
N ALA A 43 13.61 19.08 4.08
CA ALA A 43 13.66 19.43 5.48
C ALA A 43 13.52 20.95 5.64
N VAL A 44 12.45 21.41 6.27
CA VAL A 44 12.16 22.85 6.46
C VAL A 44 12.54 23.37 7.85
N GLU A 45 12.75 22.46 8.80
CA GLU A 45 13.07 22.78 10.20
C GLU A 45 14.57 22.72 10.47
N ASP A 46 15.05 23.58 11.37
CA ASP A 46 16.48 23.70 11.71
C ASP A 46 16.97 22.61 12.68
N ASN A 47 16.06 21.96 13.42
CA ASN A 47 16.37 20.91 14.42
C ASN A 47 15.66 19.58 14.12
N LEU A 48 15.50 19.24 12.83
CA LEU A 48 14.86 17.98 12.45
C LEU A 48 15.76 16.79 12.82
N GLU A 49 15.21 15.82 13.53
CA GLU A 49 15.89 14.55 13.84
C GLU A 49 15.09 13.38 13.26
N ILE A 50 15.76 12.48 12.54
CA ILE A 50 15.17 11.27 11.98
C ILE A 50 16.00 10.08 12.45
N GLY A 51 15.40 9.17 13.22
CA GLY A 51 16.07 7.94 13.67
C GLY A 51 17.35 8.17 14.49
N GLY A 52 17.41 9.26 15.26
CA GLY A 52 18.62 9.64 16.02
C GLY A 52 19.63 10.50 15.26
N TYR A 53 19.37 10.82 13.98
CA TYR A 53 20.25 11.62 13.15
C TYR A 53 19.71 13.02 12.94
N ALA A 54 20.56 14.04 13.18
CA ALA A 54 20.24 15.42 12.85
C ALA A 54 20.24 15.62 11.33
N VAL A 55 19.11 16.12 10.80
CA VAL A 55 18.91 16.42 9.38
C VAL A 55 18.95 17.94 9.19
N PRO A 56 19.99 18.48 8.52
CA PRO A 56 20.08 19.91 8.29
C PRO A 56 18.92 20.43 7.45
N LYS A 57 18.46 21.64 7.76
CA LYS A 57 17.49 22.35 6.93
C LYS A 57 17.97 22.47 5.49
N GLY A 58 17.04 22.29 4.57
CA GLY A 58 17.28 22.29 3.13
C GLY A 58 17.68 20.93 2.56
N SER A 59 17.96 19.93 3.39
CA SER A 59 18.26 18.57 2.96
C SER A 59 17.08 17.95 2.21
N THR A 60 17.38 17.18 1.18
CA THR A 60 16.39 16.36 0.47
C THR A 60 16.28 15.01 1.14
N VAL A 61 15.06 14.66 1.57
CA VAL A 61 14.72 13.37 2.20
C VAL A 61 13.89 12.57 1.22
N ILE A 62 14.28 11.32 1.00
CA ILE A 62 13.59 10.40 0.10
C ILE A 62 13.29 9.12 0.87
N PHE A 63 12.03 8.71 0.87
CA PHE A 63 11.59 7.48 1.51
C PHE A 63 11.62 6.32 0.51
N ASN A 64 12.18 5.19 0.96
CA ASN A 64 12.26 3.97 0.18
C ASN A 64 11.14 3.01 0.63
N ASP A 65 9.95 3.24 0.09
CA ASP A 65 8.76 2.47 0.42
C ASP A 65 8.96 0.98 0.11
N TRP A 66 9.66 0.67 -0.99
CA TRP A 66 9.98 -0.70 -1.36
C TRP A 66 10.79 -1.43 -0.27
N ALA A 67 11.77 -0.75 0.32
CA ALA A 67 12.55 -1.32 1.43
C ALA A 67 11.71 -1.47 2.70
N ILE A 68 10.89 -0.46 3.03
CA ILE A 68 10.03 -0.48 4.23
C ILE A 68 9.04 -1.66 4.17
N MET A 69 8.35 -1.84 3.05
CA MET A 69 7.33 -2.88 2.87
C MET A 69 7.91 -4.30 2.73
N ARG A 70 9.23 -4.41 2.60
CA ARG A 70 9.98 -5.69 2.54
C ARG A 70 10.92 -5.87 3.72
N ASP A 71 10.83 -5.03 4.74
CA ASP A 71 11.68 -5.19 5.91
C ASP A 71 11.26 -6.46 6.69
N PRO A 72 12.17 -7.45 6.88
CA PRO A 72 11.87 -8.67 7.60
C PRO A 72 11.49 -8.45 9.07
N SER A 73 11.80 -7.28 9.66
CA SER A 73 11.36 -6.97 11.03
C SER A 73 9.87 -6.67 11.13
N VAL A 74 9.23 -6.29 10.02
CA VAL A 74 7.78 -5.98 9.95
C VAL A 74 7.00 -6.99 9.10
N SER A 75 7.64 -7.63 8.11
CA SER A 75 6.99 -8.56 7.19
C SER A 75 7.66 -9.93 7.20
N GLU A 76 6.95 -10.93 7.74
CA GLU A 76 7.41 -12.32 7.69
C GLU A 76 7.46 -12.81 6.23
N ARG A 77 8.57 -13.45 5.82
CA ARG A 77 8.80 -13.89 4.43
C ARG A 77 8.59 -12.75 3.42
N PRO A 78 9.40 -11.68 3.50
CA PRO A 78 9.13 -10.40 2.82
C PRO A 78 9.18 -10.50 1.30
N ASP A 79 9.95 -11.44 0.74
CA ASP A 79 10.08 -11.62 -0.71
C ASP A 79 9.08 -12.63 -1.29
N GLU A 80 8.29 -13.31 -0.45
CA GLU A 80 7.25 -14.22 -0.89
C GLU A 80 5.92 -13.49 -1.08
N PHE A 81 5.17 -13.88 -2.12
CA PHE A 81 3.80 -13.43 -2.33
C PHE A 81 2.85 -14.28 -1.48
N VAL A 82 2.42 -13.74 -0.33
CA VAL A 82 1.55 -14.43 0.64
C VAL A 82 0.34 -13.56 0.97
N PRO A 83 -0.73 -13.56 0.15
CA PRO A 83 -1.95 -12.78 0.40
C PRO A 83 -2.59 -13.06 1.75
N GLU A 84 -2.42 -14.28 2.27
CA GLU A 84 -2.99 -14.73 3.55
C GLU A 84 -2.54 -13.87 4.74
N ARG A 85 -1.39 -13.18 4.64
CA ARG A 85 -0.89 -12.30 5.70
C ARG A 85 -1.89 -11.20 6.08
N TRP A 86 -2.71 -10.76 5.12
CA TRP A 86 -3.66 -9.67 5.29
C TRP A 86 -4.95 -10.12 6.01
N PHE A 87 -5.08 -11.39 6.35
CA PHE A 87 -6.20 -11.93 7.14
C PHE A 87 -5.88 -12.11 8.63
N LEU A 88 -4.60 -12.05 9.00
CA LEU A 88 -4.12 -12.33 10.35
C LEU A 88 -3.80 -11.03 11.10
N ASN A 89 -3.82 -11.07 12.43
CA ASN A 89 -3.20 -10.08 13.32
C ASN A 89 -3.55 -8.59 13.03
N GLY A 90 -4.78 -8.27 12.66
CA GLY A 90 -5.22 -6.89 12.43
C GLY A 90 -4.80 -6.29 11.07
N ALA A 91 -4.04 -7.01 10.24
CA ALA A 91 -3.64 -6.57 8.90
C ALA A 91 -4.82 -6.36 7.93
N ALA A 92 -5.99 -6.90 8.27
CA ALA A 92 -7.23 -6.64 7.56
C ALA A 92 -7.64 -5.16 7.60
N GLU A 93 -7.37 -4.48 8.73
CA GLU A 93 -7.73 -3.07 8.98
C GLU A 93 -6.77 -2.07 8.32
N ILE A 94 -5.56 -2.52 7.97
CA ILE A 94 -4.57 -1.69 7.27
C ILE A 94 -5.16 -1.22 5.94
N ASP A 95 -5.23 0.09 5.75
CA ASP A 95 -5.78 0.69 4.53
C ASP A 95 -4.68 1.29 3.64
N PHE A 96 -5.05 1.69 2.43
CA PHE A 96 -4.12 2.22 1.43
C PHE A 96 -3.75 3.70 1.67
N ARG A 97 -4.25 4.34 2.74
CA ARG A 97 -4.09 5.78 3.00
C ARG A 97 -2.81 6.11 3.76
N GLY A 98 -1.97 5.11 4.00
CA GLY A 98 -0.67 5.27 4.63
C GLY A 98 -0.72 5.71 6.09
N LYS A 99 -1.75 5.28 6.82
CA LYS A 99 -1.80 5.45 8.28
C LYS A 99 -0.82 4.52 8.99
N ASP A 100 -0.64 3.32 8.43
CA ASP A 100 0.28 2.31 8.90
C ASP A 100 1.55 2.38 8.04
N PHE A 101 2.66 2.87 8.63
CA PHE A 101 3.90 3.13 7.88
C PHE A 101 4.57 1.87 7.34
N GLU A 102 4.19 0.70 7.83
CA GLU A 102 4.62 -0.61 7.34
C GLU A 102 4.04 -0.93 5.94
N PHE A 103 2.98 -0.21 5.53
CA PHE A 103 2.32 -0.38 4.24
C PHE A 103 1.85 0.95 3.67
N ILE A 104 2.69 1.57 2.83
CA ILE A 104 2.47 2.90 2.24
C ILE A 104 2.58 2.86 0.71
N PRO A 105 1.83 2.00 0.00
CA PRO A 105 1.99 1.84 -1.46
C PRO A 105 1.69 3.10 -2.29
N PHE A 106 1.12 4.13 -1.67
CA PHE A 106 0.74 5.41 -2.27
C PHE A 106 1.30 6.62 -1.50
N GLY A 107 2.29 6.39 -0.63
CA GLY A 107 2.81 7.38 0.30
C GLY A 107 1.94 7.58 1.54
N SER A 108 2.30 8.58 2.34
CA SER A 108 1.62 8.97 3.57
C SER A 108 1.69 10.49 3.78
N GLY A 109 0.89 11.01 4.71
CA GLY A 109 0.95 12.41 5.13
C GLY A 109 0.28 13.37 4.15
N ARG A 110 0.80 14.61 4.10
CA ARG A 110 0.22 15.70 3.28
C ARG A 110 0.31 15.46 1.78
N ASP A 111 1.30 14.67 1.37
CA ASP A 111 1.59 14.39 -0.04
C ASP A 111 1.13 12.99 -0.44
N VAL A 112 0.19 12.39 0.30
CA VAL A 112 -0.43 11.12 -0.08
C VAL A 112 -1.03 11.26 -1.47
N SER A 113 -0.76 10.29 -2.35
CA SER A 113 -1.20 10.41 -3.74
C SER A 113 -2.73 10.45 -3.82
N TRP A 114 -3.25 11.20 -4.80
CA TRP A 114 -4.70 11.30 -5.07
C TRP A 114 -5.37 9.93 -5.31
N HIS A 115 -4.57 8.92 -5.65
CA HIS A 115 -5.02 7.55 -5.84
C HIS A 115 -5.44 6.85 -4.54
N ALA A 116 -4.92 7.28 -3.38
CA ALA A 116 -5.32 6.79 -2.06
C ALA A 116 -6.70 7.31 -1.62
N ASP A 117 -7.14 8.47 -2.11
CA ASP A 117 -8.39 9.14 -1.73
C ASP A 117 -9.65 8.60 -2.44
N GLY A 118 -9.51 7.52 -3.21
CA GLY A 118 -10.62 6.68 -3.64
C GLY A 118 -10.92 6.68 -5.13
N GLY A 119 -10.33 7.57 -5.93
CA GLY A 119 -10.53 7.59 -7.39
C GLY A 119 -9.84 6.44 -8.13
N ALA A 120 -8.62 6.07 -7.73
CA ALA A 120 -7.86 5.01 -8.41
C ALA A 120 -7.82 3.67 -7.68
N ARG A 121 -8.25 3.62 -6.41
CA ARG A 121 -8.68 2.35 -5.78
C ARG A 121 -9.66 1.62 -6.74
N ARG A 122 -10.63 2.36 -7.28
CA ARG A 122 -11.62 1.89 -8.27
C ARG A 122 -10.98 1.36 -9.55
N ALA A 123 -10.04 2.10 -10.13
CA ALA A 123 -9.36 1.72 -11.37
C ALA A 123 -8.40 0.53 -11.20
N MET A 124 -7.68 0.43 -10.07
CA MET A 124 -6.80 -0.71 -9.78
C MET A 124 -7.58 -1.97 -9.47
N HIS A 125 -8.67 -1.88 -8.70
CA HIS A 125 -9.56 -3.01 -8.44
C HIS A 125 -10.21 -3.53 -9.72
N ALA A 126 -10.72 -2.64 -10.57
CA ALA A 126 -11.31 -3.02 -11.86
C ALA A 126 -10.27 -3.57 -12.85
N GLY A 127 -9.08 -2.97 -12.92
CA GLY A 127 -8.01 -3.41 -13.82
C GLY A 127 -7.40 -4.76 -13.45
N ILE A 128 -7.19 -5.02 -12.16
CA ILE A 128 -6.65 -6.30 -11.68
C ILE A 128 -7.73 -7.39 -11.73
N ALA A 129 -9.00 -7.09 -11.40
CA ALA A 129 -10.09 -8.05 -11.57
C ALA A 129 -10.26 -8.48 -13.04
N ALA A 130 -10.10 -7.55 -13.99
CA ALA A 130 -10.13 -7.85 -15.43
C ALA A 130 -8.89 -8.61 -15.94
N ALA A 131 -7.76 -8.54 -15.24
CA ALA A 131 -6.54 -9.28 -15.58
C ALA A 131 -6.47 -10.68 -14.95
N CYS A 132 -7.35 -10.98 -13.98
CA CYS A 132 -7.42 -12.25 -13.27
C CYS A 132 -8.63 -13.12 -13.66
N VAL A 133 -9.38 -12.76 -14.72
CA VAL A 133 -10.45 -13.57 -15.34
C VAL A 133 -10.07 -13.90 -16.77
#